data_AF-A0A381W015-F1
#
_entry.id   AF-A0A381W015-F1
#
_cell.length_a   1.000
_cell.length_b   1.000
_cell.length_c   1.000
_cell.angle_alpha   90.00
_cell.angle_beta   90.00
_cell.angle_gamma   90.00
#
_symmetry.space_group_name_H-M   'P 1'
#
loop_
_entity.id
_entity.type
_entity.pdbx_description
1 polymer ?
#
loop_
_entity_poly.entity_id
_entity_poly.type
_entity_poly.pdbx_seq_one_letter_code
_entity_poly.pdbx_strand_id
1 'polypeptide(L)'
;MAELIPHPFGALVTRMFTELETEKSIFDYPQKKFFIGQSGRDYSVKFHGKNSSSPLGPASGPQTQMAQNLVLSWLGGSRIMELKTVQILDELEIPRPCIDMQTVGYNVEWSQELRVEQSLHEYVKGAMLIEILRASGKLDLAENFGDVLYDMSVGYDLKGIQSDKVRRFIEGMLDASEVVEHYRKQIPEQYRQFRNLDFQTKLSDTLTLSTFHGCPPEEIEKIIDYLFREHGLNCIIKLNPTLLGKDQVRHLLNGIMGYADVHVPDEAFENDATWEQAQGFVERLGLTAKTLGLGFGVKFNNTLIVENHRNFFPDTEKVMYLSGTPLHVLGINLVKQFREIFGDQFPISFSAGIDKTNFADTVALGLTPITVCSDLLKVGGYSRSSAYYKELNSRMDNLGVSDIESYILKAYGNAEQALENIGLGVGNVSGPDVPLADACR
;
A
#
# COMPACT_ATOMS: atom_id res chain seq x y z
N MET A 1 -24.70 -16.45 4.62
CA MET A 1 -23.64 -16.01 3.67
C MET A 1 -22.30 -16.30 4.31
N ALA A 2 -21.22 -16.43 3.54
CA ALA A 2 -19.89 -16.55 4.14
C ALA A 2 -19.52 -15.21 4.79
N GLU A 3 -19.32 -15.22 6.11
CA GLU A 3 -18.87 -14.08 6.90
C GLU A 3 -17.39 -14.24 7.21
N LEU A 4 -16.66 -13.12 7.22
CA LEU A 4 -15.25 -13.12 7.58
C LEU A 4 -15.14 -13.15 9.11
N ILE A 5 -14.58 -14.24 9.65
CA ILE A 5 -14.50 -14.47 11.10
C ILE A 5 -13.04 -14.43 11.55
N PRO A 6 -12.65 -13.46 12.41
CA PRO A 6 -11.35 -13.42 13.08
C PRO A 6 -10.96 -14.74 13.74
N HIS A 7 -9.76 -15.25 13.42
CA HIS A 7 -9.25 -16.46 14.04
C HIS A 7 -8.67 -16.15 15.44
N PRO A 8 -8.83 -17.03 16.46
CA PRO A 8 -8.23 -16.83 17.77
C PRO A 8 -6.70 -16.68 17.71
N PHE A 9 -6.15 -15.68 18.41
CA PHE A 9 -4.72 -15.33 18.35
C PHE A 9 -3.80 -16.48 18.77
N GLY A 10 -4.06 -17.11 19.92
CA GLY A 10 -3.23 -18.21 20.40
C GLY A 10 -3.22 -19.42 19.45
N ALA A 11 -4.31 -19.63 18.70
CA ALA A 11 -4.38 -20.66 17.67
C ALA A 11 -3.57 -20.27 16.42
N LEU A 12 -3.56 -18.99 16.02
CA LEU A 12 -2.68 -18.50 14.96
C LEU A 12 -1.20 -18.69 15.31
N VAL A 13 -0.78 -18.33 16.54
CA VAL A 13 0.60 -18.55 17.01
C VAL A 13 0.97 -20.03 16.95
N THR A 14 0.08 -20.91 17.43
CA THR A 14 0.31 -22.36 17.43
C THR A 14 0.43 -22.92 16.02
N ARG A 15 -0.52 -22.57 15.15
CA ARG A 15 -0.54 -23.01 13.75
C ARG A 15 0.73 -22.57 13.01
N MET A 16 1.08 -21.29 13.13
CA MET A 16 2.26 -20.68 12.50
C MET A 16 3.55 -21.44 12.79
N PHE A 17 3.83 -21.78 14.05
CA PHE A 17 5.04 -22.52 14.40
C PHE A 17 4.96 -24.01 14.10
N THR A 18 3.78 -24.63 14.28
CA THR A 18 3.58 -26.05 14.00
C THR A 18 3.80 -26.35 12.53
N GLU A 19 3.19 -25.56 11.63
CA GLU A 19 3.37 -25.71 10.17
C GLU A 19 4.83 -25.45 9.76
N LEU A 20 5.50 -24.47 10.36
CA LEU A 20 6.90 -24.18 10.03
C LEU A 20 7.82 -25.35 10.40
N GLU A 21 7.54 -26.02 11.51
CA GLU A 21 8.30 -27.18 11.98
C GLU A 21 8.02 -28.43 11.15
N THR A 22 6.74 -28.73 10.90
CA THR A 22 6.28 -30.02 10.37
C THR A 22 6.11 -30.04 8.85
N GLU A 23 5.76 -28.90 8.24
CA GLU A 23 5.37 -28.80 6.82
C GLU A 23 6.24 -27.83 6.01
N LYS A 24 7.11 -27.06 6.67
CA LYS A 24 7.91 -25.99 6.05
C LYS A 24 7.02 -24.96 5.35
N SER A 25 5.96 -24.57 6.03
CA SER A 25 4.98 -23.56 5.60
C SER A 25 4.54 -22.69 6.78
N ILE A 26 3.92 -21.55 6.50
CA ILE A 26 3.18 -20.76 7.49
C ILE A 26 1.86 -20.34 6.86
N PHE A 27 0.74 -20.72 7.49
CA PHE A 27 -0.61 -20.59 6.95
C PHE A 27 -0.71 -21.11 5.52
N ASP A 28 -0.22 -22.32 5.31
CA ASP A 28 -0.13 -23.02 4.01
C ASP A 28 0.80 -22.35 2.98
N TYR A 29 1.47 -21.24 3.33
CA TYR A 29 2.41 -20.58 2.43
C TYR A 29 3.80 -21.24 2.51
N PRO A 30 4.32 -21.84 1.42
CA PRO A 30 5.54 -22.63 1.50
C PRO A 30 6.80 -21.80 1.75
N GLN A 31 7.67 -22.24 2.66
CA GLN A 31 8.91 -21.54 3.05
C GLN A 31 9.82 -21.23 1.86
N LYS A 32 9.89 -22.12 0.85
CA LYS A 32 10.65 -21.90 -0.39
C LYS A 32 10.17 -20.71 -1.25
N LYS A 33 9.00 -20.13 -0.93
CA LYS A 33 8.43 -18.97 -1.59
C LYS A 33 8.57 -17.69 -0.78
N PHE A 34 9.03 -17.78 0.47
CA PHE A 34 9.26 -16.60 1.29
C PHE A 34 10.32 -15.70 0.64
N PHE A 35 10.12 -14.40 0.76
CA PHE A 35 11.13 -13.40 0.48
C PHE A 35 11.55 -12.74 1.78
N ILE A 36 12.76 -13.07 2.24
CA ILE A 36 13.33 -12.66 3.53
C ILE A 36 14.54 -11.74 3.36
N GLY A 37 14.64 -11.08 2.20
CA GLY A 37 15.79 -10.28 1.80
C GLY A 37 16.91 -11.13 1.20
N GLN A 38 17.98 -10.46 0.77
CA GLN A 38 19.16 -11.08 0.19
C GLN A 38 20.41 -10.44 0.79
N SER A 39 21.39 -11.25 1.19
CA SER A 39 22.66 -10.75 1.75
C SER A 39 23.34 -9.79 0.77
N GLY A 40 23.81 -8.65 1.28
CA GLY A 40 24.48 -7.61 0.48
C GLY A 40 23.55 -6.77 -0.40
N ARG A 41 22.22 -6.91 -0.24
CA ARG A 41 21.21 -6.09 -0.93
C ARG A 41 20.51 -5.18 0.06
N ASP A 42 20.32 -3.93 -0.33
CA ASP A 42 19.51 -2.97 0.42
C ASP A 42 18.27 -2.55 -0.36
N TYR A 43 17.12 -2.99 0.12
CA TYR A 43 15.82 -2.64 -0.47
C TYR A 43 15.17 -1.46 0.24
N SER A 44 15.85 -0.86 1.22
CA SER A 44 15.26 0.11 2.13
C SER A 44 14.82 1.38 1.39
N VAL A 45 13.71 1.95 1.85
CA VAL A 45 13.14 3.20 1.36
C VAL A 45 12.59 4.02 2.52
N LYS A 46 12.45 5.33 2.30
CA LYS A 46 11.77 6.22 3.24
C LYS A 46 10.29 6.36 2.90
N PHE A 47 9.44 6.33 3.91
CA PHE A 47 8.02 6.67 3.81
C PHE A 47 7.63 7.59 4.97
N HIS A 48 7.25 8.84 4.65
CA HIS A 48 7.05 9.92 5.62
C HIS A 48 8.20 10.07 6.65
N GLY A 49 9.44 9.99 6.16
CA GLY A 49 10.65 10.10 6.99
C GLY A 49 11.01 8.84 7.79
N LYS A 50 10.18 7.79 7.76
CA LYS A 50 10.46 6.51 8.42
C LYS A 50 11.09 5.52 7.47
N ASN A 51 11.99 4.68 7.99
CA ASN A 51 12.62 3.64 7.20
C ASN A 51 11.67 2.43 7.06
N SER A 52 11.65 1.84 5.87
CA SER A 52 11.04 0.54 5.61
C SER A 52 12.00 -0.30 4.81
N SER A 53 12.10 -1.59 5.13
CA SER A 53 13.02 -2.50 4.47
C SER A 53 12.68 -2.81 3.00
N SER A 54 11.54 -2.35 2.47
CA SER A 54 11.17 -2.53 1.06
C SER A 54 10.04 -1.57 0.65
N PRO A 55 9.98 -1.09 -0.61
CA PRO A 55 8.84 -0.30 -1.08
C PRO A 55 7.57 -1.13 -1.29
N LEU A 56 7.67 -2.47 -1.29
CA LEU A 56 6.55 -3.36 -1.59
C LEU A 56 5.53 -3.42 -0.44
N GLY A 57 4.26 -3.39 -0.81
CA GLY A 57 3.12 -3.57 0.09
C GLY A 57 1.95 -4.32 -0.53
N PRO A 58 1.05 -4.90 0.28
CA PRO A 58 -0.33 -5.08 -0.14
C PRO A 58 -1.07 -3.72 -0.15
N ALA A 59 -2.01 -3.54 -1.07
CA ALA A 59 -2.90 -2.37 -1.07
C ALA A 59 -4.07 -2.57 -0.10
N SER A 60 -4.76 -1.50 0.30
CA SER A 60 -6.04 -1.59 1.03
C SER A 60 -7.02 -2.45 0.22
N GLY A 61 -7.34 -3.64 0.73
CA GLY A 61 -8.04 -4.66 -0.02
C GLY A 61 -8.11 -6.00 0.72
N PRO A 62 -8.49 -7.10 0.04
CA PRO A 62 -8.66 -8.40 0.69
C PRO A 62 -7.42 -8.90 1.44
N GLN A 63 -6.21 -8.55 0.99
CA GLN A 63 -4.95 -8.99 1.60
C GLN A 63 -4.63 -8.32 2.94
N THR A 64 -5.37 -7.29 3.35
CA THR A 64 -5.07 -6.52 4.57
C THR A 64 -6.24 -6.44 5.54
N GLN A 65 -7.09 -7.46 5.56
CA GLN A 65 -8.20 -7.58 6.52
C GLN A 65 -7.85 -8.44 7.74
N MET A 66 -7.17 -9.57 7.54
CA MET A 66 -6.92 -10.56 8.60
C MET A 66 -5.46 -10.62 9.03
N ALA A 67 -5.21 -10.99 10.28
CA ALA A 67 -3.89 -11.13 10.88
C ALA A 67 -2.99 -12.08 10.07
N GLN A 68 -3.51 -13.23 9.66
CA GLN A 68 -2.76 -14.17 8.81
C GLN A 68 -2.42 -13.57 7.45
N ASN A 69 -3.28 -12.74 6.86
CA ASN A 69 -3.02 -12.12 5.57
C ASN A 69 -1.87 -11.09 5.64
N LEU A 70 -1.73 -10.39 6.77
CA LEU A 70 -0.58 -9.51 7.02
C LEU A 70 0.72 -10.31 7.15
N VAL A 71 0.70 -11.42 7.88
CA VAL A 71 1.85 -12.34 7.99
C VAL A 71 2.24 -12.90 6.63
N LEU A 72 1.27 -13.35 5.83
CA LEU A 72 1.51 -13.86 4.48
C LEU A 72 2.09 -12.79 3.54
N SER A 73 1.60 -11.55 3.63
CA SER A 73 2.14 -10.40 2.89
C SER A 73 3.59 -10.11 3.29
N TRP A 74 3.90 -10.16 4.59
CA TRP A 74 5.25 -9.96 5.12
C TRP A 74 6.21 -11.06 4.66
N LEU A 75 5.80 -12.32 4.72
CA LEU A 75 6.55 -13.46 4.20
C LEU A 75 6.75 -13.38 2.69
N GLY A 76 5.84 -12.72 1.98
CA GLY A 76 5.98 -12.37 0.56
C GLY A 76 6.97 -11.22 0.28
N GLY A 77 7.56 -10.62 1.31
CA GLY A 77 8.52 -9.52 1.21
C GLY A 77 7.93 -8.13 1.45
N SER A 78 6.63 -8.00 1.69
CA SER A 78 6.01 -6.68 1.92
C SER A 78 6.53 -6.04 3.21
N ARG A 79 6.81 -4.73 3.16
CA ARG A 79 7.34 -3.95 4.30
C ARG A 79 6.65 -2.61 4.52
N ILE A 80 5.75 -2.18 3.63
CA ILE A 80 4.81 -1.08 3.88
C ILE A 80 3.41 -1.60 3.61
N MET A 81 2.58 -1.82 4.63
CA MET A 81 1.25 -2.43 4.47
C MET A 81 0.14 -1.39 4.56
N GLU A 82 -0.54 -1.14 3.45
CA GLU A 82 -1.76 -0.33 3.45
C GLU A 82 -2.94 -1.17 3.92
N LEU A 83 -3.39 -0.90 5.14
CA LEU A 83 -4.44 -1.64 5.82
C LEU A 83 -5.81 -1.37 5.19
N LYS A 84 -6.72 -2.34 5.29
CA LYS A 84 -8.06 -2.21 4.71
C LYS A 84 -8.76 -0.97 5.27
N THR A 85 -9.34 -0.20 4.36
CA THR A 85 -10.06 1.03 4.66
C THR A 85 -11.22 0.77 5.59
N VAL A 86 -11.24 1.46 6.73
CA VAL A 86 -12.36 1.45 7.67
C VAL A 86 -13.30 2.64 7.44
N GLN A 87 -14.58 2.46 7.75
CA GLN A 87 -15.57 3.52 7.67
C GLN A 87 -16.66 3.35 8.74
N ILE A 88 -17.49 4.38 8.92
CA ILE A 88 -18.56 4.39 9.93
C ILE A 88 -19.61 3.29 9.70
N LEU A 89 -19.89 2.96 8.43
CA LEU A 89 -20.79 1.89 8.02
C LEU A 89 -20.03 0.56 7.89
N ASP A 90 -20.08 -0.26 8.95
CA ASP A 90 -19.31 -1.51 9.06
C ASP A 90 -20.18 -2.76 9.22
N GLU A 91 -21.49 -2.64 8.97
CA GLU A 91 -22.45 -3.73 8.87
C GLU A 91 -23.08 -3.69 7.47
N LEU A 92 -22.30 -4.09 6.48
CA LEU A 92 -22.69 -3.99 5.07
C LEU A 92 -23.20 -5.33 4.53
N GLU A 93 -24.27 -5.28 3.77
CA GLU A 93 -24.69 -6.39 2.93
C GLU A 93 -23.90 -6.34 1.62
N ILE A 94 -22.96 -7.28 1.45
CA ILE A 94 -22.09 -7.32 0.28
C ILE A 94 -22.74 -8.21 -0.79
N PRO A 95 -22.94 -7.71 -2.03
CA PRO A 95 -23.46 -8.53 -3.12
C PRO A 95 -22.46 -9.64 -3.46
N ARG A 96 -22.90 -10.91 -3.46
CA ARG A 96 -22.01 -12.06 -3.74
C ARG A 96 -22.49 -12.86 -4.97
N PRO A 97 -21.57 -13.31 -5.86
CA PRO A 97 -20.12 -13.08 -5.83
C PRO A 97 -19.77 -11.58 -6.01
N CYS A 98 -18.69 -11.12 -5.37
CA CYS A 98 -18.32 -9.70 -5.31
C CYS A 98 -17.04 -9.34 -6.08
N ILE A 99 -16.20 -10.32 -6.42
CA ILE A 99 -14.91 -10.13 -7.10
C ILE A 99 -14.77 -11.14 -8.24
N ASP A 100 -14.50 -10.65 -9.44
CA ASP A 100 -14.08 -11.43 -10.60
C ASP A 100 -12.62 -11.12 -10.90
N MET A 101 -11.75 -12.13 -10.86
CA MET A 101 -10.30 -11.99 -11.09
C MET A 101 -9.80 -12.92 -12.21
N GLN A 102 -10.59 -13.09 -13.28
CA GLN A 102 -10.21 -13.92 -14.43
C GLN A 102 -9.01 -13.36 -15.21
N THR A 103 -9.05 -12.09 -15.62
CA THR A 103 -8.00 -11.44 -16.43
C THR A 103 -7.70 -10.04 -15.92
N VAL A 104 -8.55 -9.08 -16.27
CA VAL A 104 -8.74 -7.79 -15.60
C VAL A 104 -9.56 -8.07 -14.34
N GLY A 105 -9.28 -7.35 -13.26
CA GLY A 105 -10.05 -7.49 -12.04
C GLY A 105 -11.31 -6.64 -12.10
N TYR A 106 -12.44 -7.19 -11.67
CA TYR A 106 -13.66 -6.45 -11.43
C TYR A 106 -14.17 -6.74 -10.02
N ASN A 107 -14.67 -5.73 -9.32
CA ASN A 107 -15.37 -5.92 -8.06
C ASN A 107 -16.64 -5.06 -7.99
N VAL A 108 -17.56 -5.45 -7.14
CA VAL A 108 -18.80 -4.70 -6.81
C VAL A 108 -18.90 -4.41 -5.31
N GLU A 109 -17.88 -4.80 -4.53
CA GLU A 109 -17.72 -4.45 -3.13
C GLU A 109 -16.88 -3.19 -2.94
N TRP A 110 -17.11 -2.46 -1.85
CA TRP A 110 -16.61 -1.08 -1.67
C TRP A 110 -15.96 -0.80 -0.32
N SER A 111 -15.94 -1.77 0.59
CA SER A 111 -15.61 -1.51 1.99
C SER A 111 -15.03 -2.72 2.71
N GLN A 112 -14.73 -2.55 3.99
CA GLN A 112 -14.33 -3.60 4.92
C GLN A 112 -15.46 -4.60 5.18
N GLU A 113 -15.09 -5.87 5.34
CA GLU A 113 -16.01 -6.93 5.78
C GLU A 113 -16.07 -7.07 7.30
N LEU A 114 -15.01 -6.64 7.99
CA LEU A 114 -14.92 -6.64 9.45
C LEU A 114 -15.49 -5.34 10.03
N ARG A 115 -16.00 -5.44 11.26
CA ARG A 115 -16.33 -4.26 12.07
C ARG A 115 -15.07 -3.46 12.36
N VAL A 116 -15.21 -2.15 12.55
CA VAL A 116 -14.07 -1.24 12.80
C VAL A 116 -13.17 -1.72 13.94
N GLU A 117 -13.77 -2.16 15.05
CA GLU A 117 -13.04 -2.70 16.21
C GLU A 117 -12.31 -4.02 15.89
N GLN A 118 -12.95 -4.90 15.10
CA GLN A 118 -12.33 -6.15 14.67
C GLN A 118 -11.13 -5.89 13.76
N SER A 119 -11.21 -4.89 12.88
CA SER A 119 -10.10 -4.46 12.01
C SER A 119 -8.87 -4.06 12.86
N LEU A 120 -9.02 -3.19 13.86
CA LEU A 120 -7.94 -2.84 14.79
C LEU A 120 -7.32 -4.08 15.43
N HIS A 121 -8.16 -4.98 15.93
CA HIS A 121 -7.71 -6.22 16.57
C HIS A 121 -6.94 -7.14 15.62
N GLU A 122 -7.37 -7.30 14.36
CA GLU A 122 -6.65 -8.09 13.35
C GLU A 122 -5.31 -7.44 12.97
N TYR A 123 -5.24 -6.12 12.90
CA TYR A 123 -4.01 -5.40 12.59
C TYR A 123 -2.96 -5.57 13.70
N VAL A 124 -3.37 -5.41 14.96
CA VAL A 124 -2.51 -5.66 16.13
C VAL A 124 -2.05 -7.12 16.17
N LYS A 125 -2.97 -8.08 15.95
CA LYS A 125 -2.61 -9.51 15.88
C LYS A 125 -1.58 -9.79 14.79
N GLY A 126 -1.77 -9.26 13.59
CA GLY A 126 -0.84 -9.44 12.47
C GLY A 126 0.55 -8.89 12.79
N ALA A 127 0.62 -7.69 13.36
CA ALA A 127 1.89 -7.08 13.78
C ALA A 127 2.61 -7.91 14.86
N MET A 128 1.88 -8.32 15.91
CA MET A 128 2.44 -9.17 16.96
C MET A 128 2.93 -10.52 16.42
N LEU A 129 2.22 -11.14 15.47
CA LEU A 129 2.67 -12.40 14.84
C LEU A 129 3.98 -12.21 14.07
N ILE A 130 4.12 -11.10 13.33
CA ILE A 130 5.36 -10.76 12.62
C ILE A 130 6.52 -10.55 13.60
N GLU A 131 6.30 -9.81 14.69
CA GLU A 131 7.31 -9.59 15.73
C GLU A 131 7.71 -10.90 16.42
N ILE A 132 6.75 -11.77 16.73
CA ILE A 132 7.00 -13.12 17.26
C ILE A 132 7.86 -13.94 16.30
N LEU A 133 7.54 -13.94 15.00
CA LEU A 133 8.32 -14.66 13.98
C LEU A 133 9.75 -14.14 13.89
N ARG A 134 9.93 -12.82 13.85
CA ARG A 134 11.25 -12.18 13.83
C ARG A 134 12.07 -12.57 15.06
N ALA A 135 11.48 -12.43 16.25
CA ALA A 135 12.15 -12.76 17.51
C ALA A 135 12.44 -14.25 17.69
N SER A 136 11.71 -15.13 16.98
CA SER A 136 11.92 -16.58 17.08
C SER A 136 13.26 -17.05 16.49
N GLY A 137 13.88 -16.27 15.60
CA GLY A 137 15.11 -16.66 14.90
C GLY A 137 14.96 -17.86 13.97
N LYS A 138 13.73 -18.32 13.69
CA LYS A 138 13.48 -19.48 12.82
C LYS A 138 13.53 -19.17 11.32
N LEU A 139 13.62 -17.89 10.96
CA LEU A 139 13.72 -17.41 9.59
C LEU A 139 15.09 -16.75 9.41
N ASP A 140 15.79 -17.09 8.32
CA ASP A 140 17.09 -16.51 7.96
C ASP A 140 16.92 -15.11 7.34
N LEU A 141 16.26 -14.22 8.08
CA LEU A 141 15.97 -12.85 7.65
C LEU A 141 17.27 -12.07 7.46
N ALA A 142 17.44 -11.43 6.30
CA ALA A 142 18.57 -10.55 6.07
C ALA A 142 18.55 -9.39 7.08
N GLU A 143 19.75 -8.96 7.52
CA GLU A 143 19.94 -8.02 8.64
C GLU A 143 19.14 -6.71 8.48
N ASN A 144 19.08 -6.17 7.28
CA ASN A 144 18.38 -4.93 6.94
C ASN A 144 16.95 -5.14 6.40
N PHE A 145 16.37 -6.35 6.54
CA PHE A 145 15.08 -6.69 5.95
C PHE A 145 13.94 -6.87 6.97
N GLY A 146 14.07 -6.27 8.16
CA GLY A 146 13.14 -6.39 9.28
C GLY A 146 12.13 -5.27 9.48
N ASP A 147 12.37 -4.07 8.94
CA ASP A 147 11.56 -2.88 9.26
C ASP A 147 10.25 -2.88 8.49
N VAL A 148 9.13 -2.86 9.22
CA VAL A 148 7.77 -2.89 8.68
C VAL A 148 7.04 -1.61 9.08
N LEU A 149 6.37 -0.97 8.13
CA LEU A 149 5.47 0.13 8.36
C LEU A 149 4.04 -0.31 8.05
N TYR A 150 3.09 0.15 8.87
CA TYR A 150 1.67 -0.01 8.63
C TYR A 150 1.09 1.36 8.30
N ASP A 151 0.30 1.42 7.25
CA ASP A 151 -0.38 2.62 6.80
C ASP A 151 -1.89 2.39 6.97
N MET A 152 -2.51 3.13 7.89
CA MET A 152 -3.94 2.96 8.13
C MET A 152 -4.74 3.59 7.00
N SER A 153 -5.98 3.14 6.79
CA SER A 153 -6.84 3.76 5.79
C SER A 153 -8.23 3.99 6.37
N VAL A 154 -8.76 5.19 6.12
CA VAL A 154 -10.14 5.58 6.44
C VAL A 154 -10.79 6.16 5.20
N GLY A 155 -12.12 6.15 5.18
CA GLY A 155 -12.90 6.83 4.15
C GLY A 155 -14.26 7.27 4.69
N TYR A 156 -15.14 7.62 3.76
CA TYR A 156 -16.53 8.07 3.89
C TYR A 156 -16.57 9.60 3.80
N ASP A 157 -17.32 10.27 4.67
CA ASP A 157 -17.33 11.73 4.80
C ASP A 157 -16.62 12.17 6.09
N LEU A 158 -16.34 13.47 6.23
CA LEU A 158 -15.70 14.04 7.40
C LEU A 158 -16.48 13.73 8.67
N LYS A 159 -17.82 13.81 8.60
CA LYS A 159 -18.70 13.54 9.74
C LYS A 159 -18.55 12.11 10.25
N GLY A 160 -18.44 11.14 9.35
CA GLY A 160 -18.20 9.73 9.66
C GLY A 160 -16.82 9.52 10.25
N ILE A 161 -15.79 10.18 9.72
CA ILE A 161 -14.42 10.11 10.25
C ILE A 161 -14.33 10.75 11.65
N GLN A 162 -15.10 11.81 11.90
CA GLN A 162 -15.19 12.47 13.21
C GLN A 162 -16.00 11.69 14.25
N SER A 163 -16.70 10.62 13.83
CA SER A 163 -17.50 9.80 14.76
C SER A 163 -16.61 9.13 15.80
N ASP A 164 -17.16 8.89 17.00
CA ASP A 164 -16.45 8.19 18.08
C ASP A 164 -15.91 6.82 17.62
N LYS A 165 -16.62 6.12 16.73
CA LYS A 165 -16.22 4.80 16.22
C LYS A 165 -14.91 4.89 15.44
N VAL A 166 -14.82 5.79 14.44
CA VAL A 166 -13.63 5.94 13.61
C VAL A 166 -12.50 6.65 14.38
N ARG A 167 -12.84 7.61 15.25
CA ARG A 167 -11.87 8.29 16.10
C ARG A 167 -11.14 7.31 17.03
N ARG A 168 -11.87 6.41 17.70
CA ARG A 168 -11.29 5.36 18.55
C ARG A 168 -10.39 4.39 17.77
N PHE A 169 -10.73 4.11 16.50
CA PHE A 169 -9.86 3.32 15.63
C PHE A 169 -8.54 4.04 15.37
N ILE A 170 -8.57 5.33 14.99
CA ILE A 170 -7.36 6.13 14.75
C ILE A 170 -6.52 6.21 16.03
N GLU A 171 -7.14 6.54 17.16
CA GLU A 171 -6.49 6.59 18.48
C GLU A 171 -5.86 5.22 18.83
N GLY A 172 -6.56 4.11 18.59
CA GLY A 172 -6.05 2.76 18.81
C GLY A 172 -4.91 2.35 17.86
N MET A 173 -4.85 2.91 16.65
CA MET A 173 -3.70 2.72 15.75
C MET A 173 -2.47 3.53 16.19
N LEU A 174 -2.68 4.70 16.82
CA LEU A 174 -1.64 5.53 17.41
C LEU A 174 -1.14 4.96 18.76
N ASP A 175 -2.00 4.29 19.52
CA ASP A 175 -1.67 3.59 20.75
C ASP A 175 -2.54 2.33 20.94
N ALA A 176 -1.99 1.18 20.53
CA ALA A 176 -2.59 -0.12 20.65
C ALA A 176 -2.22 -0.86 21.95
N SER A 177 -1.64 -0.18 22.95
CA SER A 177 -1.09 -0.83 24.16
C SER A 177 -2.09 -1.77 24.84
N GLU A 178 -3.36 -1.37 24.95
CA GLU A 178 -4.40 -2.20 25.57
C GLU A 178 -4.67 -3.49 24.75
N VAL A 179 -4.76 -3.36 23.43
CA VAL A 179 -5.03 -4.49 22.52
C VAL A 179 -3.81 -5.44 22.48
N VAL A 180 -2.60 -4.90 22.49
CA VAL A 180 -1.35 -5.66 22.61
C VAL A 180 -1.34 -6.46 23.92
N GLU A 181 -1.63 -5.84 25.06
CA GLU A 181 -1.65 -6.53 26.36
C GLU A 181 -2.77 -7.58 26.45
N HIS A 182 -3.90 -7.34 25.79
CA HIS A 182 -4.97 -8.32 25.66
C HIS A 182 -4.49 -9.59 24.94
N TYR A 183 -3.79 -9.45 23.81
CA TYR A 183 -3.29 -10.60 23.04
C TYR A 183 -2.00 -11.21 23.59
N ARG A 184 -1.16 -10.43 24.28
CA ARG A 184 0.04 -10.93 24.98
C ARG A 184 -0.34 -12.04 25.96
N LYS A 185 -1.44 -11.87 26.70
CA LYS A 185 -1.98 -12.88 27.63
C LYS A 185 -2.48 -14.15 26.94
N GLN A 186 -2.79 -14.08 25.64
CA GLN A 186 -3.27 -15.21 24.84
C GLN A 186 -2.15 -15.99 24.14
N ILE A 187 -0.89 -15.54 24.23
CA ILE A 187 0.25 -16.30 23.72
C ILE A 187 0.28 -17.65 24.45
N PRO A 188 0.24 -18.80 23.75
CA PRO A 188 0.20 -20.13 24.37
C PRO A 188 1.40 -20.40 25.29
N GLU A 189 1.22 -21.24 26.32
CA GLU A 189 2.27 -21.50 27.32
C GLU A 189 3.57 -22.07 26.71
N GLN A 190 3.46 -22.89 25.67
CA GLN A 190 4.61 -23.41 24.91
C GLN A 190 5.46 -22.32 24.22
N TYR A 191 4.90 -21.12 24.06
CA TYR A 191 5.55 -19.94 23.46
C TYR A 191 5.65 -18.76 24.43
N ARG A 192 5.53 -19.01 25.74
CA ARG A 192 5.49 -17.99 26.79
C ARG A 192 6.67 -17.01 26.77
N GLN A 193 7.83 -17.43 26.25
CA GLN A 193 9.01 -16.57 26.11
C GLN A 193 8.71 -15.30 25.30
N PHE A 194 7.80 -15.37 24.32
CA PHE A 194 7.44 -14.21 23.52
C PHE A 194 6.50 -13.24 24.24
N ARG A 195 5.96 -13.60 25.42
CA ARG A 195 5.22 -12.66 26.28
C ARG A 195 6.11 -11.54 26.82
N ASN A 196 7.43 -11.64 26.72
CA ASN A 196 8.37 -10.61 27.16
C ASN A 196 8.84 -9.67 26.03
N LEU A 197 8.35 -9.85 24.80
CA LEU A 197 8.71 -8.97 23.69
C LEU A 197 8.20 -7.55 23.93
N ASP A 198 9.01 -6.56 23.57
CA ASP A 198 8.60 -5.16 23.54
C ASP A 198 7.83 -4.88 22.25
N PHE A 199 6.57 -5.36 22.21
CA PHE A 199 5.70 -5.22 21.04
C PHE A 199 5.48 -3.76 20.68
N GLN A 200 5.46 -3.46 19.39
CA GLN A 200 5.12 -2.13 18.90
C GLN A 200 3.67 -1.78 19.29
N THR A 201 3.50 -0.75 20.10
CA THR A 201 2.17 -0.27 20.52
C THR A 201 1.66 0.85 19.63
N LYS A 202 2.52 1.75 19.15
CA LYS A 202 2.17 2.71 18.11
C LYS A 202 2.24 2.05 16.75
N LEU A 203 1.12 1.50 16.27
CA LEU A 203 1.11 0.70 15.05
C LEU A 203 1.25 1.55 13.78
N SER A 204 0.57 2.70 13.74
CA SER A 204 0.62 3.60 12.58
C SER A 204 0.35 5.06 12.95
N ASP A 205 1.06 5.98 12.31
CA ASP A 205 0.82 7.43 12.28
C ASP A 205 0.83 7.98 10.84
N THR A 206 0.62 7.08 9.88
CA THR A 206 0.43 7.41 8.47
C THR A 206 -0.94 6.94 8.06
N LEU A 207 -1.64 7.74 7.26
CA LEU A 207 -3.01 7.46 6.86
C LEU A 207 -3.21 7.74 5.37
N THR A 208 -3.65 6.72 4.63
CA THR A 208 -4.14 6.86 3.26
C THR A 208 -5.65 7.07 3.26
N LEU A 209 -6.08 8.28 2.92
CA LEU A 209 -7.49 8.63 2.74
C LEU A 209 -7.99 7.97 1.45
N SER A 210 -8.89 7.00 1.59
CA SER A 210 -9.56 6.39 0.45
C SER A 210 -10.71 7.30 0.03
N THR A 211 -10.51 8.06 -1.06
CA THR A 211 -11.59 8.88 -1.62
C THR A 211 -12.57 7.95 -2.31
N PHE A 212 -13.83 7.99 -1.87
CA PHE A 212 -14.90 7.32 -2.60
C PHE A 212 -15.09 8.01 -3.95
N HIS A 213 -15.47 7.24 -4.97
CA HIS A 213 -15.95 7.85 -6.20
C HIS A 213 -17.13 8.78 -5.88
N GLY A 214 -17.07 10.00 -6.40
CA GLY A 214 -18.03 11.05 -6.09
C GLY A 214 -17.77 11.86 -4.81
N CYS A 215 -16.62 11.66 -4.15
CA CYS A 215 -16.27 12.48 -2.98
C CYS A 215 -15.94 13.92 -3.42
N PRO A 216 -16.65 14.94 -2.90
CA PRO A 216 -16.39 16.32 -3.27
C PRO A 216 -14.95 16.75 -2.92
N PRO A 217 -14.25 17.50 -3.80
CA PRO A 217 -12.88 17.95 -3.56
C PRO A 217 -12.70 18.73 -2.26
N GLU A 218 -13.66 19.59 -1.90
CA GLU A 218 -13.63 20.34 -0.64
C GLU A 218 -13.79 19.43 0.58
N GLU A 219 -14.44 18.27 0.44
CA GLU A 219 -14.58 17.29 1.52
C GLU A 219 -13.25 16.56 1.73
N ILE A 220 -12.57 16.16 0.65
CA ILE A 220 -11.21 15.59 0.69
C ILE A 220 -10.27 16.53 1.45
N GLU A 221 -10.28 17.82 1.11
CA GLU A 221 -9.40 18.81 1.73
C GLU A 221 -9.70 18.97 3.23
N LYS A 222 -10.97 19.08 3.62
CA LYS A 222 -11.36 19.18 5.04
C LYS A 222 -10.98 17.94 5.85
N ILE A 223 -11.12 16.75 5.27
CA ILE A 223 -10.73 15.50 5.93
C ILE A 223 -9.22 15.50 6.20
N ILE A 224 -8.40 15.81 5.20
CA ILE A 224 -6.94 15.82 5.38
C ILE A 224 -6.52 16.90 6.38
N ASP A 225 -7.07 18.12 6.31
CA ASP A 225 -6.76 19.18 7.29
C ASP A 225 -7.17 18.77 8.72
N TYR A 226 -8.33 18.13 8.89
CA TYR A 226 -8.75 17.56 10.17
C TYR A 226 -7.76 16.50 10.69
N LEU A 227 -7.34 15.56 9.86
CA LEU A 227 -6.40 14.50 10.25
C LEU A 227 -5.01 15.07 10.61
N PHE A 228 -4.56 16.12 9.91
CA PHE A 228 -3.35 16.84 10.27
C PHE A 228 -3.45 17.53 11.61
N ARG A 229 -4.51 18.31 11.85
CA ARG A 229 -4.61 19.19 13.02
C ARG A 229 -5.02 18.47 14.28
N GLU A 230 -5.96 17.55 14.17
CA GLU A 230 -6.56 16.89 15.34
C GLU A 230 -5.83 15.60 15.72
N HIS A 231 -5.23 14.90 14.75
CA HIS A 231 -4.55 13.62 14.99
C HIS A 231 -3.04 13.65 14.74
N GLY A 232 -2.50 14.71 14.11
CA GLY A 232 -1.06 14.81 13.84
C GLY A 232 -0.53 13.72 12.92
N LEU A 233 -1.33 13.26 11.97
CA LEU A 233 -1.00 12.13 11.09
C LEU A 233 -0.28 12.58 9.82
N ASN A 234 0.66 11.78 9.33
CA ASN A 234 1.11 11.92 7.94
C ASN A 234 0.01 11.39 7.01
N CYS A 235 -0.28 12.08 5.91
CA CYS A 235 -1.44 11.74 5.09
C CYS A 235 -1.10 11.55 3.61
N ILE A 236 -1.77 10.57 3.00
CA ILE A 236 -1.83 10.41 1.54
C ILE A 236 -3.27 10.54 1.06
N ILE A 237 -3.48 11.21 -0.07
CA ILE A 237 -4.78 11.19 -0.78
C ILE A 237 -4.73 10.13 -1.88
N LYS A 238 -5.61 9.12 -1.79
CA LYS A 238 -5.79 8.13 -2.86
C LYS A 238 -6.75 8.66 -3.91
N LEU A 239 -6.22 8.96 -5.09
CA LEU A 239 -6.95 9.61 -6.18
C LEU A 239 -7.45 8.60 -7.21
N ASN A 240 -8.55 8.94 -7.88
CA ASN A 240 -9.21 8.08 -8.86
C ASN A 240 -8.57 8.23 -10.26
N PRO A 241 -8.60 7.18 -11.11
CA PRO A 241 -8.04 7.24 -12.47
C PRO A 241 -8.77 8.23 -13.40
N THR A 242 -10.01 8.59 -13.06
CA THR A 242 -10.86 9.60 -13.73
C THR A 242 -10.21 10.98 -13.77
N LEU A 243 -9.26 11.25 -12.88
CA LEU A 243 -8.48 12.48 -12.81
C LEU A 243 -7.73 12.81 -14.12
N LEU A 244 -7.42 11.81 -14.96
CA LEU A 244 -6.85 12.03 -16.31
C LEU A 244 -7.80 12.76 -17.26
N GLY A 245 -9.09 12.80 -16.93
CA GLY A 245 -10.13 13.32 -17.78
C GLY A 245 -10.70 12.29 -18.76
N LYS A 246 -11.94 12.54 -19.15
CA LYS A 246 -12.79 11.66 -19.97
C LYS A 246 -12.13 11.20 -21.26
N ASP A 247 -11.63 12.15 -22.05
CA ASP A 247 -11.08 11.87 -23.37
C ASP A 247 -9.80 11.04 -23.28
N GLN A 248 -8.91 11.39 -22.34
CA GLN A 248 -7.65 10.69 -22.17
C GLN A 248 -7.85 9.28 -21.62
N VAL A 249 -8.74 9.08 -20.64
CA VAL A 249 -9.07 7.74 -20.15
C VAL A 249 -9.59 6.86 -21.27
N ARG A 250 -10.57 7.34 -22.06
CA ARG A 250 -11.15 6.56 -23.17
C ARG A 250 -10.14 6.32 -24.30
N HIS A 251 -9.33 7.31 -24.63
CA HIS A 251 -8.28 7.17 -25.63
C HIS A 251 -7.28 6.06 -25.23
N LEU A 252 -6.77 6.10 -23.99
CA LEU A 252 -5.82 5.10 -23.51
C LEU A 252 -6.47 3.72 -23.34
N LEU A 253 -7.64 3.66 -22.69
CA LEU A 253 -8.32 2.41 -22.36
C LEU A 253 -8.88 1.70 -23.59
N ASN A 254 -9.68 2.41 -24.38
CA ASN A 254 -10.38 1.82 -25.52
C ASN A 254 -9.54 1.91 -26.79
N GLY A 255 -8.95 3.08 -27.07
CA GLY A 255 -8.23 3.35 -28.32
C GLY A 255 -6.85 2.70 -28.41
N ILE A 256 -6.04 2.80 -27.36
CA ILE A 256 -4.65 2.30 -27.34
C ILE A 256 -4.57 0.87 -26.82
N MET A 257 -5.15 0.59 -25.65
CA MET A 257 -5.08 -0.73 -25.03
C MET A 257 -6.10 -1.72 -25.60
N GLY A 258 -7.13 -1.25 -26.31
CA GLY A 258 -8.09 -2.11 -27.02
C GLY A 258 -9.18 -2.74 -26.15
N TYR A 259 -9.44 -2.21 -24.94
CA TYR A 259 -10.55 -2.67 -24.09
C TYR A 259 -11.90 -2.11 -24.59
N ALA A 260 -12.31 -2.51 -25.80
CA ALA A 260 -13.48 -1.97 -26.49
C ALA A 260 -14.82 -2.30 -25.81
N ASP A 261 -14.86 -3.36 -25.00
CA ASP A 261 -16.02 -3.81 -24.22
C ASP A 261 -16.17 -3.09 -22.87
N VAL A 262 -15.17 -2.30 -22.46
CA VAL A 262 -15.17 -1.58 -21.19
C VAL A 262 -15.68 -0.16 -21.38
N HIS A 263 -16.89 0.11 -20.87
CA HIS A 263 -17.48 1.44 -20.90
C HIS A 263 -17.32 2.15 -19.55
N VAL A 264 -16.68 3.32 -19.56
CA VAL A 264 -16.62 4.23 -18.40
C VAL A 264 -17.77 5.23 -18.54
N PRO A 265 -18.76 5.24 -17.64
CA PRO A 265 -19.90 6.15 -17.72
C PRO A 265 -19.46 7.61 -17.58
N ASP A 266 -20.21 8.55 -18.18
CA ASP A 266 -19.89 9.99 -18.12
C ASP A 266 -19.93 10.51 -16.67
N GLU A 267 -20.87 9.99 -15.88
CA GLU A 267 -21.08 10.31 -14.47
C GLU A 267 -19.86 9.99 -13.59
N ALA A 268 -18.98 9.07 -14.02
CA ALA A 268 -17.75 8.78 -13.29
C ALA A 268 -16.78 9.98 -13.28
N PHE A 269 -16.85 10.85 -14.29
CA PHE A 269 -16.01 12.04 -14.39
C PHE A 269 -16.65 13.28 -13.75
N GLU A 270 -17.97 13.37 -13.77
CA GLU A 270 -18.71 14.53 -13.26
C GLU A 270 -18.66 14.64 -11.73
N ASN A 271 -18.59 13.50 -11.05
CA ASN A 271 -18.63 13.45 -9.59
C ASN A 271 -17.25 13.42 -8.93
N ASP A 272 -16.20 13.04 -9.67
CA ASP A 272 -14.83 12.98 -9.16
C ASP A 272 -14.10 14.34 -9.31
N ALA A 273 -13.03 14.54 -8.54
CA ALA A 273 -12.23 15.76 -8.62
C ALA A 273 -11.63 15.97 -10.02
N THR A 274 -11.70 17.21 -10.52
CA THR A 274 -10.97 17.61 -11.74
C THR A 274 -9.48 17.79 -11.46
N TRP A 275 -8.67 17.84 -12.53
CA TRP A 275 -7.23 18.09 -12.43
C TRP A 275 -6.92 19.41 -11.70
N GLU A 276 -7.63 20.48 -12.06
CA GLU A 276 -7.42 21.82 -11.48
C GLU A 276 -7.75 21.83 -9.99
N GLN A 277 -8.82 21.14 -9.59
CA GLN A 277 -9.20 21.00 -8.20
C GLN A 277 -8.14 20.21 -7.42
N ALA A 278 -7.68 19.08 -7.98
CA ALA A 278 -6.65 18.24 -7.39
C ALA A 278 -5.34 18.97 -7.19
N GLN A 279 -4.87 19.69 -8.22
CA GLN A 279 -3.70 20.53 -8.12
C GLN A 279 -3.88 21.56 -6.97
N GLY A 280 -5.02 22.24 -6.94
CA GLY A 280 -5.30 23.27 -5.94
C GLY A 280 -5.26 22.77 -4.50
N PHE A 281 -5.93 21.65 -4.18
CA PHE A 281 -5.91 21.13 -2.81
C PHE A 281 -4.55 20.51 -2.45
N VAL A 282 -3.82 19.91 -3.41
CA VAL A 282 -2.47 19.36 -3.15
C VAL A 282 -1.50 20.47 -2.73
N GLU A 283 -1.53 21.62 -3.41
CA GLU A 283 -0.70 22.77 -3.05
C GLU A 283 -0.99 23.28 -1.63
N ARG A 284 -2.28 23.47 -1.30
CA ARG A 284 -2.72 23.99 0.01
C ARG A 284 -2.44 23.02 1.16
N LEU A 285 -2.75 21.74 0.96
CA LEU A 285 -2.50 20.70 1.96
C LEU A 285 -1.00 20.44 2.13
N GLY A 286 -0.23 20.50 1.05
CA GLY A 286 1.23 20.41 1.12
C GLY A 286 1.85 21.52 1.95
N LEU A 287 1.37 22.77 1.79
CA LEU A 287 1.80 23.88 2.65
C LEU A 287 1.40 23.65 4.11
N THR A 288 0.16 23.22 4.35
CA THR A 288 -0.34 22.92 5.70
C THR A 288 0.51 21.85 6.40
N ALA A 289 0.77 20.73 5.72
CA ALA A 289 1.61 19.65 6.22
C ALA A 289 3.02 20.14 6.56
N LYS A 290 3.64 20.94 5.68
CA LYS A 290 4.95 21.56 5.91
C LYS A 290 4.95 22.46 7.15
N THR A 291 3.94 23.29 7.34
CA THR A 291 3.82 24.15 8.53
C THR A 291 3.69 23.34 9.83
N LEU A 292 3.04 22.18 9.77
CA LEU A 292 2.85 21.29 10.92
C LEU A 292 4.02 20.30 11.12
N GLY A 293 5.00 20.26 10.20
CA GLY A 293 6.09 19.28 10.23
C GLY A 293 5.64 17.85 9.92
N LEU A 294 4.53 17.69 9.19
CA LEU A 294 3.95 16.40 8.79
C LEU A 294 4.26 16.09 7.33
N GLY A 295 4.26 14.81 7.00
CA GLY A 295 4.37 14.32 5.64
C GLY A 295 3.02 14.32 4.91
N PHE A 296 3.05 14.68 3.63
CA PHE A 296 1.89 14.68 2.75
C PHE A 296 2.26 14.10 1.39
N GLY A 297 1.35 13.36 0.76
CA GLY A 297 1.56 12.80 -0.57
C GLY A 297 0.27 12.43 -1.28
N VAL A 298 0.42 11.82 -2.46
CA VAL A 298 -0.71 11.30 -3.26
C VAL A 298 -0.50 9.83 -3.58
N LYS A 299 -1.59 9.14 -3.89
CA LYS A 299 -1.58 7.76 -4.34
C LYS A 299 -2.32 7.59 -5.66
N PHE A 300 -1.63 6.99 -6.64
CA PHE A 300 -2.19 6.64 -7.93
C PHE A 300 -2.24 5.11 -8.10
N ASN A 301 -3.40 4.47 -8.15
CA ASN A 301 -4.74 5.04 -8.10
C ASN A 301 -5.72 4.10 -7.40
N ASN A 302 -6.94 4.58 -7.15
CA ASN A 302 -8.08 3.73 -6.84
C ASN A 302 -8.55 2.97 -8.09
N THR A 303 -9.59 2.16 -7.95
CA THR A 303 -10.24 1.49 -9.08
C THR A 303 -10.89 2.46 -10.07
N LEU A 304 -11.27 1.98 -11.26
CA LEU A 304 -12.03 2.76 -12.25
C LEU A 304 -13.47 2.25 -12.34
N ILE A 305 -14.46 3.14 -12.18
CA ILE A 305 -15.87 2.78 -12.40
C ILE A 305 -16.10 2.46 -13.87
N VAL A 306 -16.76 1.34 -14.14
CA VAL A 306 -17.22 0.94 -15.47
C VAL A 306 -18.63 0.37 -15.41
N GLU A 307 -19.35 0.39 -16.51
CA GLU A 307 -20.64 -0.30 -16.62
C GLU A 307 -20.44 -1.81 -16.44
N ASN A 308 -21.32 -2.41 -15.64
CA ASN A 308 -21.34 -3.86 -15.47
C ASN A 308 -21.95 -4.51 -16.72
N HIS A 309 -21.07 -5.05 -17.56
CA HIS A 309 -21.42 -5.81 -18.77
C HIS A 309 -21.29 -7.33 -18.58
N ARG A 310 -21.07 -7.80 -17.33
CA ARG A 310 -20.75 -9.20 -17.00
C ARG A 310 -21.97 -9.91 -16.43
N ASN A 311 -22.15 -11.18 -16.80
CA ASN A 311 -23.15 -12.08 -16.21
C ASN A 311 -22.59 -12.83 -14.97
N PHE A 312 -21.69 -12.20 -14.21
CA PHE A 312 -21.02 -12.81 -13.04
C PHE A 312 -21.55 -12.26 -11.72
N PHE A 313 -21.71 -10.94 -11.64
CA PHE A 313 -22.24 -10.25 -10.46
C PHE A 313 -23.78 -10.31 -10.42
N PRO A 314 -24.41 -10.08 -9.26
CA PRO A 314 -25.86 -9.95 -9.17
C PRO A 314 -26.41 -8.89 -10.14
N ASP A 315 -27.58 -9.16 -10.74
CA ASP A 315 -28.21 -8.27 -11.74
C ASP A 315 -28.58 -6.87 -11.20
N THR A 316 -28.54 -6.71 -9.87
CA THR A 316 -28.70 -5.42 -9.17
C THR A 316 -27.54 -4.47 -9.43
N GLU A 317 -26.34 -5.00 -9.69
CA GLU A 317 -25.12 -4.22 -9.87
C GLU A 317 -25.05 -3.70 -11.31
N LYS A 318 -25.28 -2.41 -11.50
CA LYS A 318 -25.21 -1.75 -12.82
C LYS A 318 -23.81 -1.26 -13.18
N VAL A 319 -22.96 -1.08 -12.19
CA VAL A 319 -21.57 -0.66 -12.33
C VAL A 319 -20.65 -1.61 -11.57
N MET A 320 -19.38 -1.63 -11.96
CA MET A 320 -18.33 -2.39 -11.28
C MET A 320 -17.01 -1.62 -11.30
N TYR A 321 -16.08 -2.01 -10.43
CA TYR A 321 -14.77 -1.38 -10.23
C TYR A 321 -13.70 -2.18 -10.97
N LEU A 322 -13.18 -1.61 -12.04
CA LEU A 322 -12.06 -2.17 -12.79
C LEU A 322 -10.76 -2.00 -12.00
N SER A 323 -9.98 -3.07 -11.91
CA SER A 323 -8.64 -3.13 -11.33
C SER A 323 -7.68 -3.97 -12.18
N GLY A 324 -6.40 -3.97 -11.83
CA GLY A 324 -5.37 -4.74 -12.54
C GLY A 324 -4.72 -3.99 -13.69
N THR A 325 -4.24 -4.72 -14.69
CA THR A 325 -3.31 -4.24 -15.74
C THR A 325 -3.72 -2.93 -16.43
N PRO A 326 -4.99 -2.68 -16.82
CA PRO A 326 -5.35 -1.43 -17.50
C PRO A 326 -5.07 -0.19 -16.65
N LEU A 327 -5.22 -0.29 -15.32
CA LEU A 327 -4.95 0.83 -14.42
C LEU A 327 -3.48 1.23 -14.41
N HIS A 328 -2.55 0.32 -14.72
CA HIS A 328 -1.13 0.65 -14.74
C HIS A 328 -0.83 1.78 -15.72
N VAL A 329 -1.36 1.69 -16.95
CA VAL A 329 -1.15 2.70 -17.99
C VAL A 329 -1.80 4.03 -17.60
N LEU A 330 -3.01 4.01 -17.05
CA LEU A 330 -3.67 5.21 -16.56
C LEU A 330 -2.88 5.84 -15.39
N GLY A 331 -2.48 5.02 -14.43
CA GLY A 331 -1.72 5.43 -13.24
C GLY A 331 -0.38 6.06 -13.59
N ILE A 332 0.40 5.46 -14.49
CA ILE A 332 1.70 6.02 -14.90
C ILE A 332 1.54 7.33 -15.68
N ASN A 333 0.48 7.50 -16.47
CA ASN A 333 0.17 8.79 -17.09
C ASN A 333 -0.17 9.87 -16.05
N LEU A 334 -0.89 9.52 -14.97
CA LEU A 334 -1.11 10.44 -13.85
C LEU A 334 0.19 10.77 -13.11
N VAL A 335 1.07 9.78 -12.87
CA VAL A 335 2.40 10.03 -12.28
C VAL A 335 3.18 11.04 -13.13
N LYS A 336 3.17 10.88 -14.46
CA LYS A 336 3.83 11.81 -15.38
C LYS A 336 3.23 13.22 -15.25
N GLN A 337 1.92 13.35 -15.41
CA GLN A 337 1.22 14.64 -15.33
C GLN A 337 1.41 15.33 -13.98
N PHE A 338 1.43 14.56 -12.88
CA PHE A 338 1.69 15.07 -11.54
C PHE A 338 3.11 15.57 -11.38
N ARG A 339 4.11 14.81 -11.86
CA ARG A 339 5.52 15.22 -11.79
C ARG A 339 5.86 16.41 -12.68
N GLU A 340 5.14 16.60 -13.79
CA GLU A 340 5.28 17.81 -14.62
C GLU A 340 4.93 19.09 -13.86
N ILE A 341 4.05 19.02 -12.86
CA ILE A 341 3.64 20.16 -12.03
C ILE A 341 4.44 20.23 -10.72
N PHE A 342 4.58 19.11 -10.01
CA PHE A 342 5.08 19.07 -8.65
C PHE A 342 6.51 18.55 -8.51
N GLY A 343 7.11 18.02 -9.58
CA GLY A 343 8.41 17.35 -9.51
C GLY A 343 8.42 16.23 -8.45
N ASP A 344 9.41 16.27 -7.58
CA ASP A 344 9.60 15.37 -6.43
C ASP A 344 9.12 15.97 -5.09
N GLN A 345 8.45 17.12 -5.12
CA GLN A 345 8.00 17.83 -3.91
C GLN A 345 7.10 16.97 -3.02
N PHE A 346 6.26 16.13 -3.62
CA PHE A 346 5.35 15.24 -2.92
C PHE A 346 5.64 13.78 -3.26
N PRO A 347 5.80 12.89 -2.26
CA PRO A 347 5.90 11.46 -2.49
C PRO A 347 4.64 10.93 -3.18
N ILE A 348 4.85 9.96 -4.07
CA ILE A 348 3.79 9.27 -4.79
C ILE A 348 3.80 7.80 -4.38
N SER A 349 2.73 7.38 -3.71
CA SER A 349 2.40 5.97 -3.57
C SER A 349 1.73 5.46 -4.85
N PHE A 350 1.92 4.18 -5.17
CA PHE A 350 1.42 3.62 -6.42
C PHE A 350 0.70 2.28 -6.21
N SER A 351 -0.49 2.12 -6.81
CA SER A 351 -1.36 0.95 -6.66
C SER A 351 -2.17 0.65 -7.92
N ALA A 352 -1.49 0.52 -9.06
CA ALA A 352 -2.17 0.36 -10.34
C ALA A 352 -1.54 -0.77 -11.17
N GLY A 353 -2.21 -1.93 -11.22
CA GLY A 353 -1.83 -3.05 -12.10
C GLY A 353 -0.40 -3.56 -11.93
N ILE A 354 0.16 -3.48 -10.72
CA ILE A 354 1.52 -3.93 -10.45
C ILE A 354 1.62 -5.46 -10.51
N ASP A 355 2.63 -5.94 -11.22
CA ASP A 355 3.04 -7.33 -11.29
C ASP A 355 4.56 -7.45 -11.47
N LYS A 356 5.05 -8.66 -11.72
CA LYS A 356 6.49 -8.93 -11.91
C LYS A 356 7.13 -8.18 -13.08
N THR A 357 6.35 -7.74 -14.07
CA THR A 357 6.87 -7.14 -15.31
C THR A 357 7.13 -5.65 -15.17
N ASN A 358 6.41 -4.97 -14.27
CA ASN A 358 6.49 -3.52 -14.09
C ASN A 358 6.92 -3.08 -12.68
N PHE A 359 7.03 -4.00 -11.71
CA PHE A 359 7.43 -3.67 -10.35
C PHE A 359 8.80 -2.98 -10.31
N ALA A 360 9.81 -3.52 -11.01
CA ALA A 360 11.14 -2.94 -11.05
C ALA A 360 11.17 -1.56 -11.70
N ASP A 361 10.41 -1.35 -12.79
CA ASP A 361 10.23 -0.03 -13.41
C ASP A 361 9.59 0.97 -12.44
N THR A 362 8.60 0.52 -11.66
CA THR A 362 7.91 1.34 -10.66
C THR A 362 8.84 1.74 -9.50
N VAL A 363 9.72 0.82 -9.07
CA VAL A 363 10.79 1.12 -8.10
C VAL A 363 11.77 2.13 -8.68
N ALA A 364 12.20 1.95 -9.94
CA ALA A 364 13.12 2.87 -10.62
C ALA A 364 12.54 4.27 -10.79
N LEU A 365 11.21 4.41 -10.84
CA LEU A 365 10.55 5.71 -10.81
C LEU A 365 10.56 6.36 -9.43
N GLY A 366 11.05 5.71 -8.37
CA GLY A 366 11.07 6.27 -7.01
C GLY A 366 9.67 6.38 -6.39
N LEU A 367 8.74 5.53 -6.80
CA LEU A 367 7.39 5.49 -6.24
C LEU A 367 7.43 4.68 -4.93
N THR A 368 6.80 5.18 -3.86
CA THR A 368 6.82 4.54 -2.53
C THR A 368 5.62 4.98 -1.67
N PRO A 369 4.88 4.04 -1.05
CA PRO A 369 4.94 2.59 -1.27
C PRO A 369 4.37 2.18 -2.63
N ILE A 370 4.81 1.02 -3.11
CA ILE A 370 4.27 0.32 -4.28
C ILE A 370 3.41 -0.83 -3.78
N THR A 371 2.09 -0.67 -3.86
CA THR A 371 1.13 -1.61 -3.28
C THR A 371 0.42 -2.46 -4.32
N VAL A 372 0.13 -3.71 -3.99
CA VAL A 372 -0.45 -4.70 -4.91
C VAL A 372 -1.71 -5.34 -4.34
N CYS A 373 -2.74 -5.52 -5.16
CA CYS A 373 -3.97 -6.24 -4.82
C CYS A 373 -4.33 -7.27 -5.89
N SER A 374 -4.73 -6.82 -7.09
CA SER A 374 -5.29 -7.70 -8.13
C SER A 374 -4.35 -8.84 -8.52
N ASP A 375 -3.03 -8.59 -8.61
CA ASP A 375 -2.10 -9.67 -8.97
C ASP A 375 -2.02 -10.75 -7.88
N LEU A 376 -2.09 -10.37 -6.60
CA LEU A 376 -2.08 -11.30 -5.47
C LEU A 376 -3.40 -12.07 -5.30
N LEU A 377 -4.49 -11.67 -5.97
CA LEU A 377 -5.75 -12.42 -6.02
C LEU A 377 -5.75 -13.49 -7.13
N LYS A 378 -4.79 -13.44 -8.06
CA LYS A 378 -4.66 -14.44 -9.13
C LYS A 378 -4.00 -15.72 -8.62
N VAL A 379 -4.05 -16.76 -9.45
CA VAL A 379 -3.38 -18.05 -9.19
C VAL A 379 -1.92 -17.83 -8.77
N GLY A 380 -1.55 -18.47 -7.66
CA GLY A 380 -0.26 -18.33 -6.99
C GLY A 380 -0.31 -17.45 -5.73
N GLY A 381 -1.30 -16.57 -5.61
CA GLY A 381 -1.52 -15.75 -4.42
C GLY A 381 -0.28 -14.94 -4.02
N TYR A 382 0.04 -14.96 -2.73
CA TYR A 382 1.25 -14.33 -2.17
C TYR A 382 2.56 -14.82 -2.80
N SER A 383 2.63 -16.05 -3.32
CA SER A 383 3.85 -16.59 -3.96
C SER A 383 4.31 -15.78 -5.17
N ARG A 384 3.41 -14.99 -5.77
CA ARG A 384 3.69 -14.17 -6.95
C ARG A 384 4.71 -13.08 -6.67
N SER A 385 4.78 -12.56 -5.44
CA SER A 385 5.73 -11.52 -5.06
C SER A 385 7.20 -11.95 -5.19
N SER A 386 7.49 -13.25 -5.07
CA SER A 386 8.85 -13.78 -5.31
C SER A 386 9.37 -13.45 -6.71
N ALA A 387 8.48 -13.37 -7.71
CA ALA A 387 8.86 -13.00 -9.07
C ALA A 387 9.16 -11.50 -9.20
N TYR A 388 8.59 -10.65 -8.33
CA TYR A 388 8.83 -9.20 -8.36
C TYR A 388 10.27 -8.90 -7.96
N TYR A 389 10.72 -9.50 -6.85
CA TYR A 389 12.10 -9.36 -6.39
C TYR A 389 13.10 -10.05 -7.31
N LYS A 390 12.74 -11.19 -7.92
CA LYS A 390 13.60 -11.83 -8.91
C LYS A 390 13.91 -10.88 -10.07
N GLU A 391 12.89 -10.20 -10.59
CA GLU A 391 13.07 -9.22 -11.66
C GLU A 391 13.88 -8.00 -11.18
N LEU A 392 13.53 -7.42 -10.03
CA LEU A 392 14.25 -6.28 -9.46
C LEU A 392 15.74 -6.61 -9.25
N ASN A 393 16.05 -7.74 -8.63
CA ASN A 393 17.43 -8.19 -8.39
C ASN A 393 18.19 -8.36 -9.70
N SER A 394 17.59 -9.01 -10.70
CA SER A 394 18.23 -9.19 -12.01
C SER A 394 18.59 -7.84 -12.65
N ARG A 395 17.74 -6.82 -12.53
CA ARG A 395 18.03 -5.49 -13.07
C ARG A 395 19.10 -4.75 -12.26
N MET A 396 19.07 -4.87 -10.93
CA MET A 396 20.11 -4.28 -10.09
C MET A 396 21.48 -4.95 -10.31
N ASP A 397 21.53 -6.28 -10.49
CA ASP A 397 22.75 -7.03 -10.86
C ASP A 397 23.33 -6.50 -12.18
N ASN A 398 22.50 -6.33 -13.21
CA ASN A 398 22.92 -5.81 -14.52
C ASN A 398 23.51 -4.39 -14.45
N LEU A 399 23.10 -3.59 -13.46
CA LEU A 399 23.59 -2.24 -13.22
C LEU A 399 24.73 -2.17 -12.20
N GLY A 400 25.10 -3.31 -11.58
CA GLY A 400 26.12 -3.37 -10.55
C GLY A 400 25.82 -2.50 -9.32
N VAL A 401 24.53 -2.34 -8.97
CA VAL A 401 24.09 -1.57 -7.79
C VAL A 401 23.59 -2.52 -6.72
N SER A 402 23.72 -2.14 -5.44
CA SER A 402 23.29 -2.94 -4.28
C SER A 402 22.06 -2.39 -3.56
N ASP A 403 21.73 -1.12 -3.78
CA ASP A 403 20.70 -0.36 -3.05
C ASP A 403 19.68 0.31 -4.00
N ILE A 404 18.49 0.66 -3.46
CA ILE A 404 17.39 1.25 -4.23
C ILE A 404 17.72 2.65 -4.74
N GLU A 405 18.43 3.48 -3.95
CA GLU A 405 18.78 4.84 -4.37
C GLU A 405 19.67 4.83 -5.62
N SER A 406 20.73 4.01 -5.60
CA SER A 406 21.60 3.79 -6.75
C SER A 406 20.85 3.17 -7.94
N TYR A 407 19.89 2.29 -7.67
CA TYR A 407 19.03 1.73 -8.72
C TYR A 407 18.17 2.79 -9.39
N ILE A 408 17.49 3.66 -8.62
CA ILE A 408 16.67 4.76 -9.15
C ILE A 408 17.52 5.66 -10.06
N LEU A 409 18.73 6.03 -9.63
CA LEU A 409 19.62 6.89 -10.41
C LEU A 409 20.07 6.24 -11.72
N LYS A 410 20.43 4.94 -11.70
CA LYS A 410 21.04 4.27 -12.85
C LYS A 410 20.04 3.57 -13.80
N ALA A 411 18.82 3.29 -13.36
CA ALA A 411 17.85 2.43 -14.06
C ALA A 411 17.65 2.75 -15.54
N TYR A 412 17.68 4.05 -15.89
CA TYR A 412 17.41 4.53 -17.24
C TYR A 412 18.59 5.28 -17.88
N GLY A 413 19.81 5.14 -17.33
CA GLY A 413 21.04 5.67 -17.95
C GLY A 413 21.19 7.20 -17.90
N ASN A 414 20.40 7.90 -17.09
CA ASN A 414 20.42 9.37 -16.98
C ASN A 414 21.15 9.87 -15.72
N ALA A 415 21.89 9.00 -15.02
CA ALA A 415 22.47 9.30 -13.71
C ALA A 415 23.39 10.54 -13.73
N GLU A 416 24.31 10.60 -14.69
CA GLU A 416 25.28 11.71 -14.79
C GLU A 416 24.58 13.05 -15.02
N GLN A 417 23.64 13.10 -15.98
CA GLN A 417 22.86 14.29 -16.27
C GLN A 417 22.00 14.73 -15.07
N ALA A 418 21.39 13.77 -14.35
CA ALA A 418 20.59 14.07 -13.17
C ALA A 418 21.43 14.69 -12.05
N LEU A 419 22.63 14.14 -11.78
CA LEU A 419 23.55 14.66 -10.78
C LEU A 419 24.10 16.04 -11.17
N GLU A 420 24.41 16.27 -12.45
CA GLU A 420 24.82 17.58 -12.96
C GLU A 420 23.73 18.64 -12.75
N ASN A 421 22.47 18.30 -13.04
CA ASN A 421 21.34 19.23 -12.91
C ASN A 421 21.13 19.73 -11.48
N ILE A 422 21.51 18.93 -10.47
CA ILE A 422 21.42 19.29 -9.05
C ILE A 422 22.75 19.77 -8.47
N GLY A 423 23.76 20.02 -9.31
CA GLY A 423 25.05 20.58 -8.91
C GLY A 423 26.03 19.59 -8.27
N LEU A 424 25.74 18.28 -8.34
CA LEU A 424 26.56 17.17 -7.83
C LEU A 424 27.37 16.45 -8.93
N GLY A 425 27.42 17.02 -10.15
CA GLY A 425 28.19 16.49 -11.27
C GLY A 425 29.71 16.51 -11.04
N VAL A 426 30.42 15.62 -11.73
CA VAL A 426 31.87 15.34 -11.59
C VAL A 426 32.79 16.52 -11.95
N GLY A 427 32.23 17.68 -12.34
CA GLY A 427 32.96 18.90 -12.67
C GLY A 427 33.18 19.91 -11.53
N ASN A 428 32.56 19.74 -10.36
CA ASN A 428 32.60 20.75 -9.28
C ASN A 428 33.41 20.37 -8.02
N VAL A 429 34.12 19.24 -8.02
CA VAL A 429 34.90 18.80 -6.85
C VAL A 429 36.39 18.87 -7.14
N SER A 430 36.95 20.09 -7.11
CA SER A 430 38.39 20.29 -6.87
C SER A 430 38.61 20.44 -5.36
N GLY A 431 38.60 19.33 -4.63
CA GLY A 431 38.85 19.26 -3.18
C GLY A 431 38.80 17.81 -2.69
N PRO A 432 39.60 17.41 -1.68
CA PRO A 432 39.89 16.00 -1.42
C PRO A 432 38.70 15.23 -0.86
N ASP A 433 38.48 14.04 -1.42
CA ASP A 433 37.67 12.90 -0.97
C ASP A 433 36.63 13.15 0.13
N VAL A 434 35.38 13.35 -0.30
CA VAL A 434 34.19 13.10 0.52
C VAL A 434 33.41 11.94 -0.15
N PRO A 435 33.16 10.82 0.54
CA PRO A 435 32.37 9.72 -0.03
C PRO A 435 30.95 10.19 -0.35
N LEU A 436 30.41 9.76 -1.49
CA LEU A 436 29.07 10.06 -2.02
C LEU A 436 27.88 9.74 -1.07
N ALA A 437 28.13 9.26 0.16
CA ALA A 437 27.10 8.76 1.09
C ALA A 437 26.41 9.86 1.94
N ASP A 438 26.91 11.09 1.96
CA ASP A 438 26.37 12.15 2.84
C ASP A 438 25.59 13.26 2.12
N ALA A 439 25.52 13.25 0.78
CA ALA A 439 24.84 14.30 0.01
C ALA A 439 23.33 14.03 -0.28
N CYS A 440 22.80 12.86 0.09
CA CYS A 440 21.42 12.43 -0.20
C CYS A 440 20.58 12.11 1.05
N ARG A 441 20.90 12.67 2.22
CA ARG A 441 20.11 12.46 3.45
C ARG A 441 18.95 13.41 3.64
#